data_AF-A0A3C0R743-F1
#
_entry.id   AF-A0A3C0R743-F1
#
_cell.length_a   1.000
_cell.length_b   1.000
_cell.length_c   1.000
_cell.angle_alpha   90.00
_cell.angle_beta   90.00
_cell.angle_gamma   90.00
#
_symmetry.space_group_name_H-M   'P 1'
#
loop_
_entity.id
_entity.type
_entity.pdbx_description
1 polymer ?
#
loop_
_entity_poly.entity_id
_entity_poly.type
_entity_poly.pdbx_seq_one_letter_code
_entity_poly.pdbx_strand_id
1 'polypeptide(L)'
;DPERILEFAKQIQLKAMQSGMFRFVDIDTKIDQPQAEIVFDHDKVSALGLDMQQVGADLSASIGGNFVNRFNIAGRSYKVIPQIKRIDRLNPEQLENIYVTGPNNQLIPLSTVATIRHKTVARSLNRMQQLNAVQISGVSGQSLDTALKFLENEAHKILPKGYILDYTGDSRQLRTEGNKFLPAFMLAVVLIFLVLAAQFNSFRDPFIILLGSVPLAMFGALLFTFLKMPNGKFFTDGWTTTLNIYSQVGLVTLVGLVSKNGILIVQFANELQRQGLGKLEAIAQAARIRLRPVMMTSV
;
A
#
# COMPACT_ATOMS: atom_id res chain seq x y z
N ASP A 1 15.94 17.45 5.92
CA ASP A 1 15.82 17.99 4.55
C ASP A 1 15.36 16.95 3.54
N PRO A 2 14.46 17.32 2.62
CA PRO A 2 13.95 16.43 1.56
C PRO A 2 15.05 15.92 0.63
N GLU A 3 16.03 16.75 0.32
CA GLU A 3 17.18 16.40 -0.53
C GLU A 3 17.99 15.25 0.06
N ARG A 4 18.25 15.29 1.37
CA ARG A 4 19.00 14.25 2.07
C ARG A 4 18.22 12.94 2.17
N ILE A 5 16.89 13.00 2.35
CA ILE A 5 16.04 11.79 2.32
C ILE A 5 16.12 11.16 0.91
N LEU A 6 16.08 11.99 -0.13
CA LEU A 6 16.16 11.53 -1.52
C LEU A 6 17.51 10.86 -1.84
N GLU A 7 18.62 11.37 -1.32
CA GLU A 7 19.93 10.72 -1.47
C GLU A 7 19.95 9.30 -0.91
N PHE A 8 19.43 9.12 0.31
CA PHE A 8 19.32 7.79 0.92
C PHE A 8 18.36 6.88 0.14
N ALA A 9 17.23 7.41 -0.31
CA ALA A 9 16.27 6.66 -1.13
C ALA A 9 16.92 6.19 -2.46
N LYS A 10 17.72 7.04 -3.12
CA LYS A 10 18.48 6.67 -4.33
C LYS A 10 19.50 5.58 -4.06
N GLN A 11 20.21 5.62 -2.93
CA GLN A 11 21.14 4.55 -2.56
C GLN A 11 20.42 3.21 -2.35
N ILE A 12 19.27 3.23 -1.66
CA ILE A 12 18.44 2.03 -1.45
C ILE A 12 17.91 1.50 -2.80
N GLN A 13 17.43 2.38 -3.68
CA GLN A 13 16.99 2.01 -5.03
C GLN A 13 18.10 1.34 -5.84
N LEU A 14 19.32 1.88 -5.80
CA LEU A 14 20.47 1.29 -6.50
C LEU A 14 20.78 -0.11 -5.96
N LYS A 15 20.76 -0.31 -4.64
CA LYS A 15 20.95 -1.64 -4.03
C LYS A 15 19.83 -2.62 -4.41
N ALA A 16 18.58 -2.15 -4.42
CA ALA A 16 17.43 -2.92 -4.86
C ALA A 16 17.56 -3.36 -6.32
N MET A 17 17.96 -2.46 -7.22
CA MET A 17 18.23 -2.79 -8.62
C MET A 17 19.40 -3.78 -8.79
N GLN A 18 20.48 -3.62 -8.02
CA GLN A 18 21.64 -4.53 -8.05
C GLN A 18 21.31 -5.96 -7.57
N SER A 19 20.30 -6.12 -6.71
CA SER A 19 19.92 -7.42 -6.15
C SER A 19 19.32 -8.40 -7.18
N GLY A 20 18.84 -7.90 -8.32
CA GLY A 20 18.10 -8.70 -9.31
C GLY A 20 16.73 -9.21 -8.83
N MET A 21 16.30 -8.88 -7.60
CA MET A 21 15.01 -9.32 -7.04
C MET A 21 13.83 -8.47 -7.52
N PHE A 22 14.10 -7.25 -7.98
CA PHE A 22 13.09 -6.29 -8.43
C PHE A 22 13.16 -6.15 -9.94
N ARG A 23 12.01 -6.19 -10.61
CA ARG A 23 11.90 -5.91 -12.05
C ARG A 23 11.99 -4.42 -12.33
N PHE A 24 11.37 -3.62 -11.47
CA PHE A 24 11.47 -2.17 -11.48
C PHE A 24 11.40 -1.63 -10.06
N VAL A 25 12.11 -0.52 -9.83
CA VAL A 25 12.05 0.26 -8.58
C VAL A 25 12.05 1.74 -8.98
N ASP A 26 11.06 2.50 -8.54
CA ASP A 26 10.93 3.93 -8.82
C ASP A 26 10.80 4.74 -7.53
N ILE A 27 11.26 5.98 -7.60
CA ILE A 27 11.15 6.98 -6.54
C ILE A 27 10.23 8.09 -7.04
N ASP A 28 9.24 8.42 -6.22
CA ASP A 28 8.24 9.46 -6.54
C ASP A 28 8.83 10.88 -6.60
N THR A 29 9.77 11.18 -5.70
CA THR A 29 10.31 12.51 -5.46
C THR A 29 11.45 12.78 -6.42
N LYS A 30 11.26 13.74 -7.33
CA LYS A 30 12.24 14.14 -8.35
C LYS A 30 12.54 15.63 -8.22
N ILE A 31 13.84 15.96 -8.12
CA ILE A 31 14.36 17.33 -8.06
C ILE A 31 14.92 17.68 -9.43
N ASP A 32 14.01 17.89 -10.36
CA ASP A 32 14.31 18.12 -11.78
C ASP A 32 13.36 19.14 -12.40
N GLN A 33 12.54 19.84 -11.59
CA GLN A 33 11.66 20.90 -12.08
C GLN A 33 12.45 22.21 -12.15
N PRO A 34 12.66 22.77 -13.35
CA PRO A 34 13.21 24.12 -13.46
C PRO A 34 12.18 25.12 -12.94
N GLN A 35 12.60 25.98 -12.02
CA GLN A 35 11.82 27.09 -11.49
C GLN A 35 12.61 28.38 -11.66
N ALA A 36 11.97 29.40 -12.23
CA ALA A 36 12.48 30.76 -12.22
C ALA A 36 11.85 31.50 -11.04
N GLU A 37 12.69 31.95 -10.11
CA GLU A 37 12.29 32.73 -8.94
C GLU A 37 12.58 34.21 -9.20
N ILE A 38 11.58 35.06 -9.06
CA ILE A 38 11.73 36.51 -9.17
C ILE A 38 12.15 37.03 -7.78
N VAL A 39 13.40 37.48 -7.67
CA VAL A 39 13.97 38.00 -6.43
C VAL A 39 13.96 39.52 -6.48
N PHE A 40 13.15 40.14 -5.61
CA PHE A 40 13.04 41.59 -5.51
C PHE A 40 14.15 42.19 -4.65
N ASP A 41 14.70 43.30 -5.12
CA ASP A 41 15.63 44.13 -4.37
C ASP A 41 14.81 45.18 -3.58
N HIS A 42 14.59 44.89 -2.29
CA HIS A 42 13.74 45.73 -1.44
C HIS A 42 14.28 47.16 -1.28
N ASP A 43 15.60 47.34 -1.36
CA ASP A 43 16.24 48.66 -1.25
C ASP A 43 15.92 49.50 -2.49
N LYS A 44 16.00 48.89 -3.69
CA LYS A 44 15.64 49.57 -4.95
C LYS A 44 14.15 49.85 -5.08
N VAL A 45 13.30 48.91 -4.65
CA VAL A 45 11.85 49.12 -4.60
C VAL A 45 11.53 50.34 -3.73
N SER A 46 12.14 50.42 -2.54
CA SER A 46 11.93 51.53 -1.60
C SER A 46 12.49 52.85 -2.12
N ALA A 47 13.68 52.83 -2.73
CA ALA A 47 14.31 54.02 -3.31
C ALA A 47 13.51 54.63 -4.46
N LEU A 48 12.79 53.80 -5.23
CA LEU A 48 11.90 54.24 -6.30
C LEU A 48 10.46 54.55 -5.82
N GLY A 49 10.21 54.43 -4.52
CA GLY A 49 8.89 54.67 -3.92
C GLY A 49 7.81 53.67 -4.34
N LEU A 50 8.20 52.50 -4.84
CA LEU A 50 7.26 51.47 -5.29
C LEU A 50 6.58 50.80 -4.08
N ASP A 51 5.27 50.55 -4.19
CA ASP A 51 4.55 49.72 -3.25
C ASP A 51 4.63 48.23 -3.66
N MET A 52 5.18 47.39 -2.78
CA MET A 52 5.29 45.94 -3.01
C MET A 52 3.94 45.27 -3.23
N GLN A 53 2.87 45.77 -2.60
CA GLN A 53 1.53 45.23 -2.80
C GLN A 53 1.06 45.48 -4.25
N GLN A 54 1.28 46.69 -4.77
CA GLN A 54 0.96 47.03 -6.15
C GLN A 54 1.82 46.24 -7.16
N VAL A 55 3.13 46.14 -6.91
CA VAL A 55 4.05 45.34 -7.74
C VAL A 55 3.61 43.87 -7.80
N GLY A 56 3.24 43.29 -6.65
CA GLY A 56 2.71 41.92 -6.60
C GLY A 56 1.39 41.75 -7.34
N ALA A 57 0.47 42.74 -7.25
CA ALA A 57 -0.80 42.73 -7.97
C ALA A 57 -0.61 42.80 -9.49
N ASP A 58 0.26 43.70 -9.97
CA ASP A 58 0.58 43.88 -11.39
C ASP A 58 1.19 42.61 -11.99
N LEU A 59 2.11 41.95 -11.27
CA LEU A 59 2.72 40.69 -11.70
C LEU A 59 1.75 39.52 -11.66
N SER A 60 0.89 39.45 -10.65
CA SER A 60 -0.12 38.41 -10.53
C SER A 60 -1.17 38.50 -11.64
N ALA A 61 -1.58 39.71 -12.03
CA ALA A 61 -2.44 39.95 -13.17
C ALA A 61 -1.74 39.64 -14.50
N SER A 62 -0.44 39.94 -14.60
CA SER A 62 0.34 39.75 -15.82
C SER A 62 0.64 38.27 -16.12
N ILE A 63 1.09 37.51 -15.10
CA ILE A 63 1.61 36.15 -15.25
C ILE A 63 0.64 35.12 -14.71
N GLY A 64 0.15 35.33 -13.49
CA GLY A 64 -0.60 34.34 -12.69
C GLY A 64 -1.98 34.00 -13.24
N GLY A 65 -2.51 34.78 -14.18
CA GLY A 65 -3.86 34.56 -14.70
C GLY A 65 -4.88 34.72 -13.59
N ASN A 66 -4.80 35.85 -12.87
CA ASN A 66 -5.64 36.08 -11.72
C ASN A 66 -7.12 36.13 -12.11
N PHE A 67 -7.99 35.53 -11.31
CA PHE A 67 -9.43 35.58 -11.54
C PHE A 67 -9.96 36.94 -11.11
N VAL A 68 -10.56 37.69 -12.04
CA VAL A 68 -11.14 39.00 -11.71
C VAL A 68 -12.63 38.89 -11.44
N ASN A 69 -13.39 38.34 -12.40
CA ASN A 69 -14.84 38.21 -12.28
C ASN A 69 -15.37 37.13 -13.23
N ARG A 70 -16.66 36.82 -13.12
CA ARG A 70 -17.41 36.00 -14.07
C ARG A 70 -18.32 36.88 -14.92
N PHE A 71 -18.43 36.55 -16.20
CA PHE A 71 -19.37 37.15 -17.13
C PHE A 71 -20.35 36.10 -17.65
N ASN A 72 -21.62 36.48 -17.83
CA ASN A 72 -22.66 35.56 -18.34
C ASN A 72 -22.82 35.74 -19.84
N ILE A 73 -22.65 34.66 -20.60
CA ILE A 73 -22.99 34.57 -22.02
C ILE A 73 -23.89 33.36 -22.20
N ALA A 74 -25.07 33.56 -22.80
CA ALA A 74 -26.03 32.49 -23.12
C ALA A 74 -26.36 31.56 -21.94
N GLY A 75 -26.50 32.12 -20.73
CA GLY A 75 -26.84 31.37 -19.52
C GLY A 75 -25.67 30.61 -18.89
N ARG A 76 -24.45 30.74 -19.44
CA ARG A 76 -23.22 30.13 -18.90
C ARG A 76 -22.32 31.19 -18.30
N SER A 77 -21.75 30.87 -17.14
CA SER A 77 -20.83 31.74 -16.40
C SER A 77 -19.38 31.47 -16.82
N TYR A 78 -18.77 32.42 -17.51
CA TYR A 78 -17.38 32.38 -17.99
C TYR A 78 -16.46 33.17 -17.06
N LYS A 79 -15.27 32.66 -16.78
CA LYS A 79 -14.26 33.39 -15.99
C LYS A 79 -13.53 34.40 -16.86
N VAL A 80 -13.36 35.62 -16.36
CA VAL A 80 -12.51 36.67 -16.95
C VAL A 80 -11.16 36.62 -16.25
N ILE A 81 -10.12 36.31 -17.02
CA ILE A 81 -8.74 36.17 -16.56
C ILE A 81 -7.88 37.12 -17.40
N PRO A 82 -7.51 38.31 -16.91
CA PRO A 82 -6.49 39.12 -17.55
C PRO A 82 -5.16 38.40 -17.50
N GLN A 83 -4.43 38.45 -18.60
CA GLN A 83 -3.10 37.84 -18.71
C GLN A 83 -2.37 38.47 -19.89
N ILE A 84 -1.04 38.58 -19.79
CA ILE A 84 -0.21 39.01 -20.91
C ILE A 84 -0.26 37.94 -22.01
N LYS A 85 -0.16 38.40 -23.27
CA LYS A 85 -0.10 37.53 -24.45
C LYS A 85 0.99 36.48 -24.26
N ARG A 86 0.70 35.24 -24.67
CA ARG A 86 1.61 34.10 -24.45
C ARG A 86 3.01 34.32 -25.01
N ILE A 87 3.14 35.07 -26.11
CA ILE A 87 4.42 35.32 -26.80
C ILE A 87 5.42 36.15 -25.96
N ASP A 88 4.91 36.97 -25.04
CA ASP A 88 5.72 37.87 -24.20
C ASP A 88 6.11 37.20 -22.85
N ARG A 89 5.84 35.90 -22.71
CA ARG A 89 6.10 35.12 -21.48
C ARG A 89 6.44 33.65 -21.75
N LEU A 90 7.04 33.38 -22.91
CA LEU A 90 7.54 32.05 -23.26
C LEU A 90 8.75 31.69 -22.40
N ASN A 91 9.62 32.67 -22.14
CA ASN A 91 10.83 32.50 -21.36
C ASN A 91 10.83 33.42 -20.13
N PRO A 92 11.44 33.00 -19.00
CA PRO A 92 11.53 33.83 -17.81
C PRO A 92 12.16 35.20 -18.07
N GLU A 93 13.18 35.28 -18.92
CA GLU A 93 13.91 36.51 -19.24
C GLU A 93 13.00 37.56 -19.91
N GLN A 94 11.90 37.16 -20.55
CA GLN A 94 10.93 38.11 -21.10
C GLN A 94 10.14 38.85 -20.01
N LEU A 95 10.06 38.28 -18.79
CA LEU A 95 9.39 38.91 -17.65
C LEU A 95 10.12 40.15 -17.17
N GLU A 96 11.43 40.27 -17.44
CA GLU A 96 12.23 41.47 -17.15
C GLU A 96 11.73 42.71 -17.90
N ASN A 97 11.09 42.51 -19.06
CA ASN A 97 10.52 43.57 -19.89
C ASN A 97 9.08 43.95 -19.50
N ILE A 98 8.53 43.33 -18.45
CA ILE A 98 7.22 43.70 -17.91
C ILE A 98 7.37 44.99 -17.10
N TYR A 99 6.41 45.89 -17.25
CA TYR A 99 6.37 47.13 -16.48
C TYR A 99 5.48 46.96 -15.25
N VAL A 100 5.91 47.54 -14.15
CA VAL A 100 5.14 47.66 -12.91
C VAL A 100 4.78 49.12 -12.66
N THR A 101 3.63 49.34 -12.02
CA THR A 101 3.11 50.68 -11.75
C THR A 101 3.82 51.28 -10.54
N GLY A 102 4.47 52.42 -10.73
CA GLY A 102 5.13 53.21 -9.69
C GLY A 102 4.38 54.48 -9.29
N PRO A 103 4.98 55.28 -8.39
CA PRO A 103 4.44 56.58 -7.99
C PRO A 103 4.07 57.45 -9.19
N ASN A 104 2.99 58.22 -9.06
CA ASN A 104 2.47 59.09 -10.12
C ASN A 104 2.12 58.34 -11.43
N ASN A 105 1.78 57.05 -11.33
CA ASN A 105 1.37 56.23 -12.47
C ASN A 105 2.48 56.02 -13.51
N GLN A 106 3.74 56.19 -13.09
CA GLN A 106 4.91 55.96 -13.93
C GLN A 106 5.18 54.46 -14.07
N LEU A 107 5.43 54.00 -15.29
CA LEU A 107 5.76 52.61 -15.57
C LEU A 107 7.26 52.39 -15.41
N ILE A 108 7.65 51.45 -14.55
CA ILE A 108 9.04 51.08 -14.29
C ILE A 108 9.26 49.64 -14.74
N PRO A 109 10.30 49.33 -15.54
CA PRO A 109 10.56 47.96 -15.96
C PRO A 109 11.00 47.10 -14.77
N LEU A 110 10.48 45.87 -14.70
CA LEU A 110 10.69 44.93 -13.60
C LEU A 110 12.17 44.63 -13.36
N SER A 111 12.98 44.59 -14.42
CA SER A 111 14.44 44.41 -14.36
C SER A 111 15.19 45.43 -13.49
N THR A 112 14.60 46.61 -13.25
CA THR A 112 15.21 47.64 -12.39
C THR A 112 15.18 47.23 -10.92
N VAL A 113 14.16 46.48 -10.52
CA VAL A 113 13.83 46.21 -9.10
C VAL A 113 13.79 44.73 -8.75
N ALA A 114 13.89 43.85 -9.74
CA ALA A 114 13.91 42.41 -9.53
C ALA A 114 14.91 41.73 -10.47
N THR A 115 15.42 40.59 -10.02
CA THR A 115 16.32 39.72 -10.76
C THR A 115 15.73 38.32 -10.83
N ILE A 116 16.00 37.59 -11.91
CA ILE A 116 15.52 36.22 -12.06
C ILE A 116 16.61 35.25 -11.63
N ARG A 117 16.29 34.38 -10.66
CA ARG A 117 17.16 33.29 -10.24
C ARG A 117 16.59 31.97 -10.72
N HIS A 118 17.40 31.24 -11.49
CA HIS A 118 17.06 29.89 -11.90
C HIS A 118 17.42 28.90 -10.78
N LYS A 119 16.45 28.10 -10.36
CA LYS A 119 16.63 27.04 -9.35
C LYS A 119 15.92 25.77 -9.80
N THR A 120 16.53 24.62 -9.56
CA THR A 120 15.86 23.33 -9.72
C THR A 120 15.21 22.94 -8.40
N VAL A 121 13.92 22.65 -8.42
CA VAL A 121 13.15 22.28 -7.22
C VAL A 121 12.50 20.92 -7.39
N ALA A 122 12.01 20.38 -6.27
CA ALA A 122 11.22 19.16 -6.26
C ALA A 122 9.84 19.40 -6.90
N ARG A 123 9.39 18.50 -7.78
CA ARG A 123 8.03 18.55 -8.37
C ARG A 123 6.93 18.44 -7.33
N SER A 124 7.14 17.58 -6.35
CA SER A 124 6.24 17.38 -5.22
C SER A 124 7.06 17.00 -3.99
N LEU A 125 6.64 17.52 -2.84
CA LEU A 125 7.19 17.14 -1.54
C LEU A 125 6.15 16.29 -0.83
N ASN A 126 6.36 14.99 -0.85
CA ASN A 126 5.42 14.05 -0.27
C ASN A 126 5.60 13.95 1.25
N ARG A 127 4.48 13.72 1.93
CA ARG A 127 4.46 13.56 3.38
C ARG A 127 3.69 12.31 3.75
N MET A 128 4.19 11.60 4.76
CA MET A 128 3.53 10.44 5.32
C MET A 128 3.57 10.56 6.84
N GLN A 129 2.42 10.37 7.49
CA GLN A 129 2.27 10.55 8.94
C GLN A 129 2.82 11.90 9.44
N GLN A 130 2.54 12.98 8.72
CA GLN A 130 3.02 14.35 9.01
C GLN A 130 4.54 14.56 8.89
N LEU A 131 5.32 13.55 8.51
CA LEU A 131 6.76 13.65 8.25
C LEU A 131 7.02 13.79 6.76
N ASN A 132 8.12 14.47 6.39
CA ASN A 132 8.59 14.48 5.01
C ASN A 132 9.02 13.06 4.63
N ALA A 133 8.52 12.56 3.50
CA ALA A 133 8.71 11.19 3.08
C ALA A 133 9.05 11.13 1.59
N VAL A 134 9.85 10.13 1.23
CA VAL A 134 10.13 9.75 -0.15
C VAL A 134 9.60 8.35 -0.33
N GLN A 135 8.67 8.15 -1.28
CA GLN A 135 8.09 6.85 -1.54
C GLN A 135 8.97 6.08 -2.52
N ILE A 136 9.38 4.88 -2.08
CA ILE A 136 10.01 3.90 -2.95
C ILE A 136 8.92 2.89 -3.35
N SER A 137 8.72 2.73 -4.65
CA SER A 137 7.77 1.77 -5.21
C SER A 137 8.52 0.78 -6.09
N GLY A 138 8.05 -0.46 -6.18
CA GLY A 138 8.69 -1.44 -7.04
C GLY A 138 7.91 -2.73 -7.13
N VAL A 139 8.18 -3.51 -8.18
CA VAL A 139 7.61 -4.86 -8.34
C VAL A 139 8.70 -5.89 -8.19
N SER A 140 8.48 -6.75 -7.20
CA SER A 140 9.32 -7.90 -6.92
C SER A 140 9.05 -9.03 -7.93
N GLY A 141 10.12 -9.70 -8.37
CA GLY A 141 10.05 -10.99 -9.05
C GLY A 141 9.93 -12.19 -8.10
N GLN A 142 10.07 -11.95 -6.79
CA GLN A 142 9.95 -12.93 -5.70
C GLN A 142 8.77 -12.59 -4.77
N SER A 143 8.59 -13.35 -3.69
CA SER A 143 7.57 -13.06 -2.67
C SER A 143 7.74 -11.66 -2.05
N LEU A 144 6.61 -11.03 -1.72
CA LEU A 144 6.59 -9.67 -1.16
C LEU A 144 7.37 -9.59 0.17
N ASP A 145 7.27 -10.59 1.04
CA ASP A 145 8.00 -10.61 2.32
C ASP A 145 9.52 -10.60 2.14
N THR A 146 10.05 -11.40 1.21
CA THR A 146 11.49 -11.47 0.94
C THR A 146 12.01 -10.15 0.39
N ALA A 147 11.27 -9.55 -0.54
CA ALA A 147 11.60 -8.24 -1.09
C ALA A 147 11.59 -7.13 -0.03
N LEU A 148 10.58 -7.11 0.84
CA LEU A 148 10.49 -6.14 1.93
C LEU A 148 11.60 -6.34 2.96
N LYS A 149 11.88 -7.58 3.38
CA LYS A 149 12.99 -7.88 4.31
C LYS A 149 14.33 -7.42 3.75
N PHE A 150 14.55 -7.57 2.44
CA PHE A 150 15.76 -7.07 1.81
C PHE A 150 15.84 -5.54 1.88
N LEU A 151 14.77 -4.83 1.51
CA LEU A 151 14.72 -3.37 1.58
C LEU A 151 14.90 -2.87 3.01
N GLU A 152 14.28 -3.51 3.99
CA GLU A 152 14.44 -3.22 5.41
C GLU A 152 15.89 -3.38 5.86
N ASN A 153 16.52 -4.50 5.52
CA ASN A 153 17.92 -4.77 5.89
C ASN A 153 18.88 -3.75 5.27
N GLU A 154 18.69 -3.39 4.00
CA GLU A 154 19.51 -2.37 3.35
C GLU A 154 19.23 -0.97 3.89
N ALA A 155 17.97 -0.65 4.16
CA ALA A 155 17.58 0.62 4.76
C ALA A 155 18.15 0.77 6.18
N HIS A 156 18.18 -0.30 7.00
CA HIS A 156 18.81 -0.27 8.32
C HIS A 156 20.33 -0.05 8.28
N LYS A 157 21.01 -0.41 7.19
CA LYS A 157 22.45 -0.15 7.01
C LYS A 157 22.73 1.28 6.54
N ILE A 158 21.85 1.84 5.72
CA ILE A 158 22.05 3.13 5.05
C ILE A 158 21.49 4.29 5.88
N LEU A 159 20.34 4.10 6.54
CA LEU A 159 19.63 5.17 7.22
C LEU A 159 20.24 5.43 8.62
N PRO A 160 20.57 6.69 8.95
CA PRO A 160 21.02 7.05 10.29
C PRO A 160 19.85 7.03 11.29
N LYS A 161 20.18 7.06 12.59
CA LYS A 161 19.17 7.13 13.67
C LYS A 161 18.29 8.38 13.49
N GLY A 162 16.97 8.20 13.60
CA GLY A 162 15.96 9.26 13.45
C GLY A 162 15.11 9.17 12.19
N TYR A 163 15.46 8.29 11.23
CA TYR A 163 14.63 7.97 10.08
C TYR A 163 13.70 6.80 10.39
N ILE A 164 12.47 6.87 9.88
CA ILE A 164 11.44 5.86 10.10
C ILE A 164 11.05 5.27 8.74
N LEU A 165 10.98 3.95 8.69
CA LEU A 165 10.40 3.20 7.56
C LEU A 165 8.94 2.92 7.87
N ASP A 166 8.07 3.25 6.93
CA ASP A 166 6.65 2.92 7.00
C ASP A 166 6.19 2.48 5.60
N TYR A 167 5.12 1.67 5.59
CA TYR A 167 4.67 0.91 4.43
C TYR A 167 3.29 1.38 3.99
N THR A 168 2.95 1.15 2.73
CA THR A 168 1.62 1.43 2.18
C THR A 168 1.08 0.21 1.44
N GLY A 169 -0.24 0.18 1.21
CA GLY A 169 -0.92 -0.90 0.48
C GLY A 169 -0.66 -2.29 1.06
N ASP A 170 -0.43 -3.26 0.17
CA ASP A 170 -0.21 -4.67 0.50
C ASP A 170 1.00 -4.89 1.42
N SER A 171 2.04 -4.06 1.28
CA SER A 171 3.22 -4.11 2.14
C SER A 171 2.89 -3.79 3.60
N ARG A 172 2.01 -2.79 3.81
CA ARG A 172 1.51 -2.46 5.16
C ARG A 172 0.69 -3.62 5.69
N GLN A 173 -0.25 -4.12 4.89
CA GLN A 173 -1.11 -5.24 5.28
C GLN A 173 -0.30 -6.45 5.72
N LEU A 174 0.71 -6.85 4.95
CA LEU A 174 1.60 -7.97 5.30
C LEU A 174 2.31 -7.75 6.64
N ARG A 175 2.81 -6.53 6.91
CA ARG A 175 3.51 -6.22 8.17
C ARG A 175 2.58 -6.07 9.36
N THR A 176 1.37 -5.54 9.17
CA THR A 176 0.40 -5.34 10.26
C THR A 176 -0.42 -6.58 10.58
N GLU A 177 -0.69 -7.43 9.60
CA GLU A 177 -1.60 -8.57 9.71
C GLU A 177 -0.90 -9.92 9.62
N GLY A 178 0.29 -10.00 9.02
CA GLY A 178 1.01 -11.27 8.84
C GLY A 178 1.23 -12.03 10.15
N ASN A 179 1.46 -11.32 11.26
CA ASN A 179 1.63 -11.92 12.59
C ASN A 179 0.33 -12.18 13.36
N LYS A 180 -0.83 -11.73 12.87
CA LYS A 180 -2.13 -11.92 13.57
C LYS A 180 -2.80 -13.25 13.23
N PHE A 181 -2.42 -13.88 12.11
CA PHE A 181 -3.01 -15.14 11.68
C PHE A 181 -2.79 -16.28 12.68
N LEU A 182 -1.53 -16.57 13.02
CA LEU A 182 -1.19 -17.69 13.90
C LEU A 182 -1.89 -17.61 15.28
N PRO A 183 -1.89 -16.47 16.01
CA PRO A 183 -2.62 -16.39 17.28
C PRO A 183 -4.14 -16.52 17.10
N ALA A 184 -4.73 -15.95 16.05
CA ALA A 184 -6.17 -16.09 15.77
C ALA A 184 -6.54 -17.55 15.43
N PHE A 185 -5.72 -18.23 14.64
CA PHE A 185 -5.89 -19.64 14.29
C PHE A 185 -5.81 -20.54 15.54
N MET A 186 -4.79 -20.33 16.39
CA MET A 186 -4.64 -21.08 17.64
C MET A 186 -5.83 -20.84 18.58
N LEU A 187 -6.29 -19.59 18.70
CA LEU A 187 -7.49 -19.27 19.47
C LEU A 187 -8.72 -19.99 18.92
N ALA A 188 -8.93 -20.01 17.60
CA ALA A 188 -10.03 -20.72 16.97
C ALA A 188 -9.99 -22.23 17.25
N VAL A 189 -8.83 -22.86 17.13
CA VAL A 189 -8.64 -24.29 17.44
C VAL A 189 -8.95 -24.58 18.92
N VAL A 190 -8.50 -23.72 19.83
CA VAL A 190 -8.80 -23.86 21.28
C VAL A 190 -10.30 -23.73 21.54
N LEU A 191 -10.97 -22.75 20.93
CA LEU A 191 -12.42 -22.57 21.09
C LEU A 191 -13.20 -23.77 20.55
N ILE A 192 -12.83 -24.28 19.37
CA ILE A 192 -13.44 -25.49 18.81
C ILE A 192 -13.20 -26.68 19.75
N PHE A 193 -11.98 -26.85 20.27
CA PHE A 193 -11.67 -27.90 21.23
C PHE A 193 -12.56 -27.82 22.48
N LEU A 194 -12.73 -26.63 23.07
CA LEU A 194 -13.55 -26.44 24.27
C LEU A 194 -15.03 -26.72 24.02
N VAL A 195 -15.57 -26.26 22.88
CA VAL A 195 -16.96 -26.53 22.49
C VAL A 195 -17.20 -28.03 22.31
N LEU A 196 -16.28 -28.72 21.64
CA LEU A 196 -16.36 -30.17 21.47
C LEU A 196 -16.19 -30.92 22.80
N ALA A 197 -15.30 -30.46 23.68
CA ALA A 197 -15.12 -31.05 25.00
C ALA A 197 -16.39 -30.96 25.84
N ALA A 198 -17.07 -29.81 25.79
CA ALA A 198 -18.38 -29.63 26.42
C ALA A 198 -19.46 -30.52 25.77
N GLN A 199 -19.46 -30.64 24.43
CA GLN A 199 -20.44 -31.45 23.70
C GLN A 199 -20.30 -32.95 23.98
N PHE A 200 -19.08 -33.48 24.01
CA PHE A 200 -18.81 -34.90 24.26
C PHE A 200 -18.66 -35.26 25.73
N ASN A 201 -18.66 -34.26 26.62
CA ASN A 201 -18.33 -34.41 28.04
C ASN A 201 -17.01 -35.18 28.26
N SER A 202 -16.02 -34.91 27.41
CA SER A 202 -14.78 -35.69 27.30
C SER A 202 -13.69 -34.84 26.65
N PHE A 203 -12.47 -34.88 27.20
CA PHE A 203 -11.30 -34.20 26.62
C PHE A 203 -10.57 -35.04 25.57
N ARG A 204 -10.82 -36.35 25.52
CA ARG A 204 -10.13 -37.28 24.61
C ARG A 204 -10.74 -37.26 23.21
N ASP A 205 -12.06 -37.27 23.12
CA ASP A 205 -12.76 -37.32 21.83
C ASP A 205 -12.48 -36.09 20.95
N PRO A 206 -12.53 -34.83 21.48
CA PRO A 206 -12.16 -33.64 20.73
C PRO A 206 -10.71 -33.65 20.26
N PHE A 207 -9.80 -34.18 21.08
CA PHE A 207 -8.39 -34.27 20.73
C PHE A 207 -8.16 -35.23 19.56
N ILE A 208 -8.82 -36.39 19.56
CA ILE A 208 -8.76 -37.36 18.45
C ILE A 208 -9.32 -36.74 17.17
N ILE A 209 -10.45 -36.02 17.27
CA ILE A 209 -11.09 -35.37 16.12
C ILE A 209 -10.17 -34.31 15.53
N LEU A 210 -9.66 -33.38 16.35
CA LEU A 210 -8.84 -32.27 15.87
C LEU A 210 -7.50 -32.77 15.34
N LEU A 211 -6.78 -33.60 16.07
CA LEU A 211 -5.46 -34.09 15.66
C LEU A 211 -5.54 -35.04 14.46
N GLY A 212 -6.61 -35.84 14.34
CA GLY A 212 -6.80 -36.74 13.20
C GLY A 212 -7.21 -36.04 11.91
N SER A 213 -8.01 -34.97 12.00
CA SER A 213 -8.69 -34.40 10.83
C SER A 213 -8.14 -33.04 10.39
N VAL A 214 -7.67 -32.19 11.32
CA VAL A 214 -7.18 -30.84 11.00
C VAL A 214 -5.85 -30.87 10.23
N PRO A 215 -4.82 -31.64 10.63
CA PRO A 215 -3.57 -31.70 9.87
C PRO A 215 -3.80 -32.21 8.45
N LEU A 216 -4.72 -33.16 8.25
CA LEU A 216 -5.06 -33.69 6.94
C LEU A 216 -5.76 -32.64 6.07
N ALA A 217 -6.69 -31.88 6.64
CA ALA A 217 -7.36 -30.77 5.96
C ALA A 217 -6.38 -29.67 5.55
N MET A 218 -5.50 -29.27 6.47
CA MET A 218 -4.45 -28.30 6.22
C MET A 218 -3.48 -28.79 5.14
N PHE A 219 -3.09 -30.06 5.20
CA PHE A 219 -2.24 -30.66 4.17
C PHE A 219 -2.91 -30.58 2.79
N GLY A 220 -4.18 -30.98 2.66
CA GLY A 220 -4.92 -30.87 1.41
C GLY A 220 -5.01 -29.42 0.89
N ALA A 221 -5.37 -28.48 1.75
CA ALA A 221 -5.45 -27.06 1.38
C ALA A 221 -4.10 -26.49 0.94
N LEU A 222 -3.04 -26.74 1.71
CA LEU A 222 -1.69 -26.27 1.41
C LEU A 222 -1.14 -26.92 0.14
N LEU A 223 -1.45 -28.21 -0.08
CA LEU A 223 -1.08 -28.93 -1.28
C LEU A 223 -1.63 -28.23 -2.54
N PHE A 224 -2.90 -27.83 -2.55
CA PHE A 224 -3.48 -27.08 -3.68
C PHE A 224 -2.93 -25.65 -3.81
N THR A 225 -2.49 -25.01 -2.73
CA THR A 225 -1.82 -23.71 -2.83
C THR A 225 -0.39 -23.81 -3.36
N PHE A 226 0.25 -24.98 -3.22
CA PHE A 226 1.65 -25.20 -3.57
C PHE A 226 1.84 -25.98 -4.89
N LEU A 227 0.90 -26.83 -5.29
CA LEU A 227 1.03 -27.64 -6.51
C LEU A 227 0.87 -26.80 -7.77
N LYS A 228 1.89 -26.83 -8.61
CA LYS A 228 1.87 -26.30 -9.99
C LYS A 228 1.32 -27.39 -10.92
N MET A 229 0.18 -27.15 -11.58
CA MET A 229 -0.29 -28.08 -12.61
C MET A 229 0.56 -27.91 -13.89
N PRO A 230 1.09 -28.99 -14.52
CA PRO A 230 2.07 -28.85 -15.60
C PRO A 230 1.50 -28.26 -16.91
N ASN A 231 0.21 -28.48 -17.21
CA ASN A 231 -0.40 -28.13 -18.49
C ASN A 231 -1.84 -27.61 -18.30
N GLY A 232 -2.09 -26.31 -18.43
CA GLY A 232 -3.46 -25.78 -18.56
C GLY A 232 -3.64 -24.30 -18.21
N LYS A 233 -4.21 -23.53 -19.15
CA LYS A 233 -4.67 -22.12 -19.01
C LYS A 233 -5.96 -21.95 -18.20
N PHE A 234 -6.42 -22.98 -17.50
CA PHE A 234 -7.63 -22.92 -16.70
C PHE A 234 -7.22 -23.03 -15.23
N PHE A 235 -7.34 -21.88 -14.55
CA PHE A 235 -7.36 -21.64 -13.09
C PHE A 235 -6.19 -20.86 -12.44
N THR A 236 -4.97 -20.77 -12.98
CA THR A 236 -3.93 -19.83 -12.46
C THR A 236 -2.80 -19.55 -13.46
N ASP A 237 -2.55 -18.28 -13.82
CA ASP A 237 -1.38 -17.82 -14.60
C ASP A 237 -0.15 -17.48 -13.71
N GLY A 238 -0.05 -18.08 -12.52
CA GLY A 238 1.00 -17.75 -11.53
C GLY A 238 1.46 -18.94 -10.69
N TRP A 239 2.73 -18.90 -10.30
CA TRP A 239 3.37 -19.81 -9.34
C TRP A 239 2.89 -19.39 -7.94
N THR A 240 2.05 -20.20 -7.28
CA THR A 240 1.47 -20.00 -5.93
C THR A 240 0.34 -18.96 -5.80
N THR A 241 -0.82 -19.40 -5.30
CA THR A 241 -1.74 -18.50 -4.59
C THR A 241 -1.03 -18.06 -3.33
N THR A 242 -0.80 -16.76 -3.19
CA THR A 242 -0.24 -16.21 -1.94
C THR A 242 -1.20 -16.47 -0.79
N LEU A 243 -0.68 -16.84 0.38
CA LEU A 243 -1.45 -16.95 1.63
C LEU A 243 -1.96 -15.56 2.03
N ASN A 244 -3.08 -15.16 1.46
CA ASN A 244 -3.77 -13.91 1.76
C ASN A 244 -4.80 -14.12 2.89
N ILE A 245 -5.44 -13.04 3.35
CA ILE A 245 -6.46 -13.13 4.41
C ILE A 245 -7.59 -14.10 4.01
N TYR A 246 -8.02 -14.10 2.74
CA TYR A 246 -9.12 -14.97 2.30
C TYR A 246 -8.75 -16.44 2.40
N SER A 247 -7.53 -16.83 2.02
CA SER A 247 -7.01 -18.18 2.21
C SER A 247 -6.94 -18.56 3.69
N GLN A 248 -6.57 -17.63 4.56
CA GLN A 248 -6.52 -17.83 6.01
C GLN A 248 -7.91 -18.06 6.62
N VAL A 249 -8.90 -17.25 6.24
CA VAL A 249 -10.30 -17.42 6.65
C VAL A 249 -10.86 -18.75 6.12
N GLY A 250 -10.51 -19.11 4.88
CA GLY A 250 -10.83 -20.41 4.28
C GLY A 250 -10.25 -21.58 5.07
N LEU A 251 -8.99 -21.51 5.51
CA LEU A 251 -8.36 -22.53 6.35
C LEU A 251 -9.08 -22.69 7.69
N VAL A 252 -9.44 -21.59 8.37
CA VAL A 252 -10.20 -21.65 9.63
C VAL A 252 -11.57 -22.28 9.42
N THR A 253 -12.24 -21.93 8.33
CA THR A 253 -13.55 -22.49 7.97
C THR A 253 -13.45 -23.98 7.66
N LEU A 254 -12.39 -24.38 6.95
CA LEU A 254 -12.10 -25.78 6.61
C LEU A 254 -11.91 -26.65 7.85
N VAL A 255 -11.24 -26.12 8.90
CA VAL A 255 -11.11 -26.81 10.19
C VAL A 255 -12.48 -27.18 10.76
N GLY A 256 -13.45 -26.27 10.72
CA GLY A 256 -14.81 -26.53 11.20
C GLY A 256 -15.57 -27.56 10.35
N LEU A 257 -15.50 -27.42 9.02
CA LEU A 257 -16.14 -28.36 8.07
C LEU A 257 -15.60 -29.78 8.22
N VAL A 258 -14.28 -29.93 8.32
CA VAL A 258 -13.65 -31.24 8.46
C VAL A 258 -13.88 -31.81 9.87
N SER A 259 -13.87 -30.97 10.90
CA SER A 259 -14.22 -31.39 12.26
C SER A 259 -15.64 -31.96 12.32
N LYS A 260 -16.63 -31.39 11.62
CA LYS A 260 -17.99 -31.94 11.52
C LYS A 260 -18.00 -33.41 11.08
N ASN A 261 -17.21 -33.74 10.06
CA ASN A 261 -17.11 -35.11 9.57
C ASN A 261 -16.46 -36.04 10.61
N GLY A 262 -15.43 -35.57 11.32
CA GLY A 262 -14.79 -36.30 12.41
C GLY A 262 -15.72 -36.54 13.61
N ILE A 263 -16.49 -35.53 14.01
CA ILE A 263 -17.51 -35.60 15.09
C ILE A 263 -18.48 -36.74 14.81
N LEU A 264 -19.02 -36.85 13.60
CA LEU A 264 -20.04 -37.84 13.26
C LEU A 264 -19.54 -39.29 13.34
N ILE A 265 -18.26 -39.53 13.00
CA ILE A 265 -17.64 -40.85 13.07
C ILE A 265 -17.35 -41.22 14.52
N VAL A 266 -16.71 -40.32 15.28
CA VAL A 266 -16.33 -40.58 16.68
C VAL A 266 -17.56 -40.75 17.55
N GLN A 267 -18.61 -39.95 17.34
CA GLN A 267 -19.87 -40.10 18.07
C GLN A 267 -20.50 -41.48 17.86
N PHE A 268 -20.56 -41.97 16.61
CA PHE A 268 -21.12 -43.28 16.29
C PHE A 268 -20.24 -44.43 16.81
N ALA A 269 -18.91 -44.28 16.74
CA ALA A 269 -18.00 -45.26 17.30
C ALA A 269 -18.13 -45.37 18.82
N ASN A 270 -18.28 -44.24 19.52
CA ASN A 270 -18.52 -44.22 20.96
C ASN A 270 -19.86 -44.83 21.35
N GLU A 271 -20.91 -44.60 20.56
CA GLU A 271 -22.22 -45.21 20.78
C GLU A 271 -22.18 -46.73 20.60
N LEU A 272 -21.51 -47.22 19.54
CA LEU A 272 -21.33 -48.65 19.30
C LEU A 272 -20.47 -49.32 20.40
N GLN A 273 -19.46 -48.62 20.93
CA GLN A 273 -18.70 -49.11 22.09
C GLN A 273 -19.57 -49.23 23.35
N ARG A 274 -20.49 -48.28 23.58
CA ARG A 274 -21.45 -48.36 24.69
C ARG A 274 -22.41 -49.54 24.55
N GLN A 275 -22.70 -49.96 23.32
CA GLN A 275 -23.49 -51.16 23.01
C GLN A 275 -22.69 -52.47 23.13
N GLY A 276 -21.41 -52.40 23.54
CA GLY A 276 -20.58 -53.56 23.85
C GLY A 276 -19.61 -54.00 22.75
N LEU A 277 -19.53 -53.28 21.62
CA LEU A 277 -18.60 -53.60 20.53
C LEU A 277 -17.14 -53.25 20.88
N GLY A 278 -16.20 -54.03 20.36
CA GLY A 278 -14.77 -53.74 20.47
C GLY A 278 -14.39 -52.45 19.71
N LYS A 279 -13.33 -51.75 20.15
CA LYS A 279 -12.96 -50.43 19.60
C LYS A 279 -12.77 -50.42 18.07
N LEU A 280 -12.10 -51.45 17.53
CA LEU A 280 -11.83 -51.57 16.09
C LEU A 280 -13.10 -51.85 15.30
N GLU A 281 -13.96 -52.73 15.80
CA GLU A 281 -15.24 -53.09 15.18
C GLU A 281 -16.19 -51.89 15.17
N ALA A 282 -16.28 -51.17 16.29
CA ALA A 282 -17.07 -49.97 16.42
C ALA A 282 -16.66 -48.87 15.42
N ILE A 283 -15.34 -48.65 15.23
CA ILE A 283 -14.84 -47.68 14.25
C ILE A 283 -15.13 -48.13 12.81
N ALA A 284 -14.90 -49.41 12.50
CA ALA A 284 -15.16 -49.95 11.16
C ALA A 284 -16.64 -49.85 10.78
N GLN A 285 -17.54 -50.14 11.72
CA GLN A 285 -18.98 -50.04 11.50
C GLN A 285 -19.44 -48.58 11.44
N ALA A 286 -18.93 -47.70 12.31
CA ALA A 286 -19.21 -46.26 12.25
C ALA A 286 -18.78 -45.65 10.90
N ALA A 287 -17.60 -46.02 10.40
CA ALA A 287 -17.11 -45.57 9.10
C ALA A 287 -18.03 -46.01 7.95
N ARG A 288 -18.49 -47.28 7.93
CA ARG A 288 -19.43 -47.78 6.91
C ARG A 288 -20.76 -47.05 6.91
N ILE A 289 -21.33 -46.79 8.09
CA ILE A 289 -22.61 -46.08 8.23
C ILE A 289 -22.47 -44.61 7.79
N ARG A 290 -21.35 -43.97 8.13
CA ARG A 290 -21.13 -42.53 7.87
C ARG A 290 -20.54 -42.22 6.50
N LEU A 291 -19.99 -43.20 5.78
CA LEU A 291 -19.38 -42.99 4.47
C LEU A 291 -20.34 -42.26 3.50
N ARG A 292 -21.58 -42.75 3.35
CA ARG A 292 -22.55 -42.17 2.42
C ARG A 292 -22.97 -40.74 2.82
N PRO A 293 -23.38 -40.46 4.08
CA PRO A 293 -23.67 -39.09 4.51
C PRO A 293 -22.49 -38.11 4.38
N VAL A 294 -21.27 -38.54 4.70
CA VAL A 294 -20.07 -37.70 4.61
C VAL A 294 -19.77 -37.34 3.14
N MET A 295 -19.86 -38.30 2.24
CA MET A 295 -19.69 -38.06 0.79
C MET A 295 -20.74 -37.10 0.23
N MET A 296 -22.01 -37.20 0.66
CA MET A 296 -23.07 -36.28 0.20
C MET A 296 -22.86 -34.81 0.61
N THR A 297 -22.14 -34.56 1.70
CA THR A 297 -21.95 -33.20 2.25
C THR A 297 -20.58 -32.60 1.95
N SER A 298 -19.65 -33.40 1.44
CA SER A 298 -18.26 -32.99 1.18
C SER A 298 -17.91 -32.91 -0.31
N VAL A 299 -18.78 -33.43 -1.20
CA VAL A 299 -18.66 -33.33 -2.67
C VAL A 299 -19.33 -32.05 -3.16
#